data_AF-A0A2V8WXS2-F1
#
_entry.id   AF-A0A2V8WXS2-F1
#
_cell.length_a   1.000
_cell.length_b   1.000
_cell.length_c   1.000
_cell.angle_alpha   90.00
_cell.angle_beta   90.00
_cell.angle_gamma   90.00
#
_symmetry.space_group_name_H-M   'P 1'
#
loop_
_entity.id
_entity.type
_entity.pdbx_description
1 polymer ?
#
loop_
_entity_poly.entity_id
_entity_poly.type
_entity_poly.pdbx_seq_one_letter_code
_entity_poly.pdbx_strand_id
1 'polypeptide(L)' 'MGESVSTQFDSPVITMADDSVLRVRLDVDEGDVSKLKVGQRAYVTAEAYGPHKFWGHVMR' A
#
# COMPACT_ATOMS: atom_id res chain seq x y z
N MET A 1 40.80 -27.65 5.39
CA MET A 1 40.61 -26.44 6.22
C MET A 1 39.59 -25.59 5.48
N GLY A 2 38.37 -25.51 6.02
CA GLY A 2 37.24 -24.86 5.34
C GLY A 2 37.31 -23.34 5.53
N GLU A 3 37.10 -22.59 4.46
CA GLU A 3 36.85 -21.16 4.52
C GLU A 3 35.42 -20.94 5.04
N SER A 4 35.29 -20.24 6.16
CA SER A 4 34.01 -19.75 6.64
C SER A 4 33.53 -18.62 5.73
N VAL A 5 32.48 -18.87 4.97
CA VAL A 5 31.75 -17.82 4.25
C VAL A 5 30.75 -17.19 5.22
N SER A 6 31.02 -15.97 5.67
CA SER A 6 30.04 -15.14 6.38
C SER A 6 29.13 -14.47 5.35
N THR A 7 28.00 -15.09 5.01
CA THR A 7 26.89 -14.38 4.38
C THR A 7 26.19 -13.55 5.46
N GLN A 8 26.77 -12.41 5.80
CA GLN A 8 26.10 -11.43 6.64
C GLN A 8 24.97 -10.85 5.79
N PHE A 9 23.77 -11.39 5.98
CA PHE A 9 22.56 -10.81 5.42
C PHE A 9 22.36 -9.48 6.12
N ASP A 10 22.59 -8.38 5.38
CA ASP A 10 22.12 -7.04 5.74
C ASP A 10 20.61 -7.16 5.97
N SER A 11 20.23 -7.39 7.22
CA SER A 11 18.85 -7.45 7.64
C SER A 11 18.44 -5.99 7.79
N PRO A 12 17.61 -5.44 6.89
CA PRO A 12 17.26 -4.04 6.97
C PRO A 12 16.65 -3.79 8.35
N VAL A 13 17.32 -2.95 9.14
CA VAL A 13 16.88 -2.63 10.51
C VAL A 13 15.60 -1.78 10.45
N ILE A 14 15.43 -1.00 9.36
CA ILE A 14 14.30 -0.12 9.12
C ILE A 14 14.04 -0.05 7.61
N THR A 15 12.76 -0.17 7.21
CA THR A 15 12.29 0.12 5.86
C THR A 15 11.48 1.41 5.91
N MET A 16 11.92 2.46 5.21
CA MET A 16 11.17 3.70 5.05
C MET A 16 10.60 3.74 3.64
N ALA A 17 9.27 3.74 3.52
CA ALA A 17 8.58 3.97 2.25
C ALA A 17 8.30 5.47 2.10
N ASP A 18 8.49 5.99 0.88
CA ASP A 18 8.06 7.35 0.52
C ASP A 18 6.54 7.49 0.78
N ASP A 19 6.17 8.43 1.64
CA ASP A 19 4.79 8.70 2.04
C ASP A 19 4.12 9.78 1.18
N SER A 20 4.85 10.35 0.22
CA SER A 20 4.36 11.38 -0.70
C SER A 20 3.11 10.94 -1.47
N VAL A 21 2.94 9.63 -1.71
CA VAL A 21 1.74 9.06 -2.35
C VAL A 21 1.32 7.78 -1.62
N LEU A 22 0.25 7.85 -0.83
CA LEU A 22 -0.35 6.69 -0.19
C LEU A 22 -1.13 5.86 -1.23
N ARG A 23 -0.64 4.65 -1.55
CA ARG A 23 -1.38 3.67 -2.35
C ARG A 23 -2.18 2.74 -1.44
N VAL A 24 -3.51 2.85 -1.49
CA VAL A 24 -4.40 1.92 -0.81
C VAL A 24 -4.79 0.80 -1.78
N ARG A 25 -4.44 -0.44 -1.42
CA ARG A 25 -4.91 -1.62 -2.13
C ARG A 25 -6.25 -2.04 -1.54
N LEU A 26 -7.29 -2.01 -2.36
CA LEU A 26 -8.62 -2.49 -2.03
C LEU A 26 -8.91 -3.70 -2.92
N ASP A 27 -9.18 -4.85 -2.31
CA ASP A 27 -9.71 -5.99 -3.06
C ASP A 27 -11.22 -5.76 -3.27
N VAL A 28 -11.61 -5.63 -4.54
CA VAL A 28 -12.98 -5.41 -4.96
C VAL A 28 -13.46 -6.65 -5.68
N ASP A 29 -14.63 -7.15 -5.29
CA ASP A 29 -15.26 -8.31 -5.88
C ASP A 29 -15.79 -8.02 -7.31
N GLU A 30 -15.91 -9.05 -8.15
CA GLU A 30 -16.36 -8.94 -9.55
C GLU A 30 -17.75 -8.30 -9.71
N GLY A 31 -18.62 -8.44 -8.72
CA GLY A 31 -19.94 -7.80 -8.73
C GLY A 31 -19.89 -6.27 -8.60
N ASP A 32 -18.86 -5.73 -7.95
CA ASP A 32 -18.72 -4.30 -7.65
C ASP A 32 -17.66 -3.61 -8.51
N VAL A 33 -16.73 -4.35 -9.13
CA VAL A 33 -15.76 -3.77 -10.09
C VAL A 33 -16.46 -3.08 -11.26
N SER A 34 -17.62 -3.59 -11.67
CA SER A 34 -18.45 -3.01 -12.74
C SER A 34 -18.96 -1.60 -12.41
N LYS A 35 -19.01 -1.25 -11.12
CA LYS A 35 -19.44 0.07 -10.62
C LYS A 35 -18.27 1.03 -10.42
N LEU A 36 -17.03 0.55 -10.52
CA LEU A 36 -15.81 1.36 -10.38
C LEU A 36 -15.26 1.75 -11.75
N LYS A 37 -14.97 3.03 -11.91
CA LYS A 37 -14.32 3.57 -13.12
C LYS A 37 -12.97 4.18 -12.76
N VAL A 38 -11.95 3.97 -13.59
CA VAL A 38 -10.66 4.68 -13.46
C VAL A 38 -10.92 6.19 -13.51
N GLY A 39 -10.31 6.93 -12.59
CA GLY A 39 -10.55 8.36 -12.42
C GLY A 39 -11.77 8.72 -11.59
N GLN A 40 -12.57 7.73 -11.15
CA GLN A 40 -13.68 7.99 -10.23
C GLN A 40 -13.14 8.49 -8.88
N ARG A 41 -13.73 9.58 -8.40
CA ARG A 41 -13.41 10.14 -7.09
C ARG A 41 -13.88 9.18 -6.01
N ALA A 42 -12.96 8.75 -5.16
CA ALA A 42 -13.20 7.87 -4.03
C ALA A 42 -12.58 8.48 -2.77
N TYR A 43 -12.97 7.97 -1.61
CA TYR A 43 -12.30 8.28 -0.37
C TYR A 43 -12.08 6.99 0.43
N VAL A 44 -11.02 6.99 1.23
CA VAL A 44 -10.74 5.93 2.19
C VAL A 44 -10.71 6.52 3.59
N THR A 45 -11.15 5.74 4.57
CA THR A 45 -11.06 6.06 5.99
C THR A 45 -10.23 4.98 6.66
N ALA A 46 -9.40 5.36 7.62
CA ALA A 46 -8.63 4.42 8.42
C ALA A 46 -9.00 4.61 9.88
N GLU A 47 -9.24 3.52 10.61
CA GLU A 47 -9.66 3.59 12.02
C GLU A 47 -8.65 4.35 12.89
N ALA A 48 -7.36 4.24 12.57
CA ALA A 48 -6.28 4.98 13.21
C ALA A 48 -6.38 6.51 13.05
N TYR A 49 -7.13 7.00 12.06
CA TYR A 49 -7.32 8.43 11.76
C TYR A 49 -8.76 8.89 12.03
N GLY A 50 -9.57 8.05 12.69
CA GLY A 50 -10.95 8.37 13.09
C GLY A 50 -11.82 8.81 11.90
N PRO A 51 -12.48 10.00 11.95
CA PRO A 51 -13.38 10.46 10.90
C PRO A 51 -12.66 11.02 9.66
N HIS A 52 -11.32 10.95 9.61
CA HIS A 52 -10.57 11.53 8.51
C HIS A 52 -10.79 10.75 7.21
N LYS A 53 -11.19 11.48 6.16
CA LYS A 53 -11.38 10.95 4.81
C LYS A 53 -10.21 11.36 3.94
N PHE A 54 -9.46 10.37 3.46
CA PHE A 54 -8.42 10.57 2.47
C PHE A 54 -9.05 10.47 1.08
N TRP A 55 -9.18 11.59 0.39
CA TRP A 55 -9.74 11.65 -0.94
C TRP A 55 -8.71 11.25 -1.99
N GLY A 56 -9.14 10.51 -3.00
CA GLY A 56 -8.29 10.09 -4.11
C GLY A 56 -9.11 9.76 -5.35
N HIS A 57 -8.42 9.25 -6.36
CA HIS A 57 -9.03 8.76 -7.59
C HIS A 57 -8.67 7.28 -7.75
N VAL A 58 -9.60 6.49 -8.29
CA VAL A 58 -9.35 5.10 -8.62
C VAL A 58 -8.31 5.04 -9.73
N MET A 59 -7.18 4.39 -9.45
CA MET A 59 -6.09 4.13 -10.39
C MET A 59 -6.03 2.62 -10.68
N ARG A 60 -5.50 2.24 -11.84
CA ARG A 60 -5.33 0.83 -12.25
C ARG A 60 -3.99 0.27 -11.79
#